data_AF-A0AAV9FKE0-F1
#
_entry.id   AF-A0AAV9FKE0-F1
#
_cell.length_a   1.000
_cell.length_b   1.000
_cell.length_c   1.000
_cell.angle_alpha   90.00
_cell.angle_beta   90.00
_cell.angle_gamma   90.00
#
_symmetry.space_group_name_H-M   'P 1'
#
loop_
_entity.id
_entity.type
_entity.pdbx_description
1 polymer ?
#
loop_
_entity_poly.entity_id
_entity_poly.type
_entity_poly.pdbx_seq_one_letter_code
_entity_poly.pdbx_strand_id
1 'polypeptide(L)'
;MNVQLTLHIVKSFSLFLPLDEVTLAKILSTIVQTQYELEDCQSTHSTFCSAIGSSVDYSLLSSWNVDILVDSIKQLVPELDWIRVMENLDHDGFYIPNEGAFSLLISIYAYAYQDPFPLHAVCSSVWKNAEGQLSFLKHAVSAQQEVFTFAHSSRQLSIAELHRNNDSSGNVNQPWSCLDLLEMLCQLAERGHASPVRMMLENPLRQCPETLLVGIAHVNTAYNLIQYEVFSTVFPLIVGNSTKGGIVQHLWHVNPDLILWGFIDAHATNPDIVSRISDLCQEFEILALVLDTAPFEFSIKLAAFAFHKEHVNLEKWFYENLIIYKDAFFQDCLKFLKAMPWDGSSDLSANPNQHSTLMNVYQETSSIFFKVLQDQAGRLVSDQLAEEVKKLQVAFMHFNLMNQGAGASDLPPPTDGTLDDTEIVVNAYFHQMFSGQLSIVEMVQMLERFKGSSDKREQAIIICMINNLFEEYKFFPKYPEMQLNIVSIFFGALIKHQLVTHNTLSVALCAVLNALRESVDSKMFMFGTKALEQFVDRLFEWPQYCDHILQISHLHSTHAELFSSIEHGLARISSSQSDQMMPKVPLFTVSLQMQLQKSS
;
A
#
# COMPACT_ATOMS: atom_id res chain seq x y z
N MET A 1 -49.44 -46.76 24.93
CA MET A 1 -48.67 -46.44 23.71
C MET A 1 -47.25 -45.98 24.06
N ASN A 2 -47.06 -44.89 24.83
CA ASN A 2 -45.72 -44.46 25.29
C ASN A 2 -44.93 -45.53 26.05
N VAL A 3 -45.55 -46.24 27.00
CA VAL A 3 -44.88 -47.33 27.77
C VAL A 3 -44.31 -48.44 26.86
N GLN A 4 -44.98 -48.74 25.75
CA GLN A 4 -44.57 -49.81 24.83
C GLN A 4 -43.45 -49.37 23.89
N LEU A 5 -43.40 -48.07 23.54
CA LEU A 5 -42.26 -47.46 22.85
C LEU A 5 -41.04 -47.36 23.76
N THR A 6 -41.21 -46.93 25.02
CA THR A 6 -40.15 -46.92 26.05
C THR A 6 -39.55 -48.32 26.20
N LEU A 7 -40.39 -49.36 26.34
CA LEU A 7 -39.92 -50.75 26.43
C LEU A 7 -39.14 -51.21 25.18
N HIS A 8 -39.54 -50.75 23.99
CA HIS A 8 -38.84 -51.10 22.75
C HIS A 8 -37.49 -50.39 22.62
N ILE A 9 -37.42 -49.11 22.97
CA ILE A 9 -36.17 -48.34 23.01
C ILE A 9 -35.25 -48.96 24.07
N VAL A 10 -35.73 -49.20 25.28
CA VAL A 10 -34.97 -49.87 26.35
C VAL A 10 -34.43 -51.24 25.90
N LYS A 11 -35.21 -52.00 25.12
CA LYS A 11 -34.78 -53.30 24.58
C LYS A 11 -33.79 -53.19 23.42
N SER A 12 -33.88 -52.15 22.59
CA SER A 12 -32.91 -51.89 21.53
C SER A 12 -31.57 -51.41 22.11
N PHE A 13 -31.61 -50.53 23.13
CA PHE A 13 -30.42 -49.98 23.78
C PHE A 13 -29.73 -51.01 24.70
N SER A 14 -30.46 -51.97 25.27
CA SER A 14 -29.86 -53.04 26.07
C SER A 14 -28.99 -54.01 25.27
N LEU A 15 -29.08 -54.01 23.93
CA LEU A 15 -28.19 -54.77 23.04
C LEU A 15 -26.79 -54.14 22.93
N PHE A 16 -26.62 -52.88 23.35
CA PHE A 16 -25.38 -52.11 23.24
C PHE A 16 -24.67 -51.92 24.60
N LEU A 17 -24.93 -52.80 25.58
CA LEU A 17 -24.28 -52.74 26.88
C LEU A 17 -22.80 -53.17 26.82
N PRO A 18 -21.87 -52.46 27.51
CA PRO A 18 -22.12 -51.34 28.41
C PRO A 18 -22.42 -50.04 27.65
N LEU A 19 -23.49 -49.35 28.06
CA LEU A 19 -23.87 -48.07 27.50
C LEU A 19 -23.05 -46.98 28.20
N ASP A 20 -21.83 -46.79 27.72
CA ASP A 20 -20.94 -45.71 28.15
C ASP A 20 -21.20 -44.44 27.33
N GLU A 21 -20.59 -43.33 27.76
CA GLU A 21 -20.75 -42.01 27.13
C GLU A 21 -20.35 -42.02 25.64
N VAL A 22 -19.34 -42.82 25.28
CA VAL A 22 -18.84 -42.97 23.91
C VAL A 22 -19.84 -43.71 23.03
N THR A 23 -20.39 -44.81 23.53
CA THR A 23 -21.38 -45.61 22.80
C THR A 23 -22.66 -44.82 22.60
N LEU A 24 -23.09 -44.05 23.61
CA LEU A 24 -24.24 -43.18 23.48
C LEU A 24 -24.01 -42.05 22.47
N ALA A 25 -22.84 -41.41 22.46
CA ALA A 25 -22.51 -40.39 21.45
C ALA A 25 -22.69 -40.96 20.03
N LYS A 26 -22.17 -42.15 19.75
CA LYS A 26 -22.35 -42.83 18.45
C LYS A 26 -23.81 -43.13 18.12
N ILE A 27 -24.60 -43.57 19.11
CA ILE A 27 -26.03 -43.83 18.91
C ILE A 27 -26.76 -42.52 18.59
N LEU A 28 -26.49 -41.43 19.31
CA LEU A 28 -27.05 -40.12 19.00
C LEU A 28 -26.69 -39.67 17.58
N SER A 29 -25.44 -39.88 17.15
CA SER A 29 -25.01 -39.59 15.78
C SER A 29 -25.82 -40.36 14.74
N THR A 30 -26.09 -41.65 14.97
CA THR A 30 -26.95 -42.44 14.06
C THR A 30 -28.40 -41.97 14.05
N ILE A 31 -28.93 -41.53 15.19
CA ILE A 31 -30.29 -40.98 15.30
C ILE A 31 -30.41 -39.67 14.51
N VAL A 32 -29.42 -38.78 14.66
CA VAL A 32 -29.35 -37.49 13.96
C VAL A 32 -29.22 -37.70 12.44
N GLN A 33 -28.48 -38.70 11.99
CA GLN A 33 -28.34 -39.03 10.56
C GLN A 33 -29.58 -39.72 9.96
N THR A 34 -30.23 -40.60 10.71
CA THR A 34 -31.42 -41.32 10.22
C THR A 34 -32.63 -40.42 10.04
N GLN A 35 -32.69 -39.26 10.72
CA GLN A 35 -33.70 -38.23 10.45
C GLN A 35 -33.64 -37.73 8.99
N TYR A 36 -32.47 -37.74 8.36
CA TYR A 36 -32.32 -37.42 6.93
C TYR A 36 -32.78 -38.56 6.02
N GLU A 37 -32.45 -39.81 6.34
CA GLU A 37 -32.85 -40.98 5.53
C GLU A 37 -34.37 -41.26 5.57
N LEU A 38 -35.07 -40.80 6.60
CA LEU A 38 -36.52 -40.93 6.75
C LEU A 38 -37.33 -40.02 5.81
N GLU A 39 -36.74 -38.92 5.31
CA GLU A 39 -37.40 -38.06 4.30
C GLU A 39 -37.28 -38.64 2.88
N ASP A 40 -36.18 -39.32 2.54
CA ASP A 40 -35.93 -39.82 1.18
C ASP A 40 -36.20 -41.32 0.98
N CYS A 41 -36.27 -42.15 2.03
CA CYS A 41 -36.40 -43.60 1.87
C CYS A 41 -37.39 -44.25 2.86
N GLN A 42 -38.68 -44.19 2.53
CA GLN A 42 -39.69 -45.09 3.11
C GLN A 42 -39.38 -46.59 2.90
N SER A 43 -38.47 -46.95 1.98
CA SER A 43 -38.20 -48.34 1.57
C SER A 43 -37.02 -49.01 2.29
N THR A 44 -35.91 -48.32 2.58
CA THR A 44 -34.74 -48.93 3.26
C THR A 44 -34.95 -49.06 4.77
N HIS A 45 -35.63 -48.09 5.41
CA HIS A 45 -36.04 -48.19 6.82
C HIS A 45 -36.96 -49.40 7.08
N SER A 46 -37.85 -49.72 6.12
CA SER A 46 -38.71 -50.91 6.19
C SER A 46 -37.93 -52.24 6.21
N THR A 47 -36.75 -52.25 5.59
CA THR A 47 -35.87 -53.42 5.51
C THR A 47 -35.09 -53.62 6.81
N PHE A 48 -34.62 -52.53 7.42
CA PHE A 48 -33.99 -52.54 8.74
C PHE A 48 -34.99 -52.97 9.84
N CYS A 49 -36.21 -52.43 9.84
CA CYS A 49 -37.26 -52.81 10.79
C CYS A 49 -37.76 -54.26 10.60
N SER A 50 -37.79 -54.76 9.36
CA SER A 50 -38.09 -56.18 9.09
C SER A 50 -37.01 -57.13 9.62
N ALA A 51 -35.74 -56.70 9.64
CA ALA A 51 -34.65 -57.48 10.23
C ALA A 51 -34.70 -57.52 11.77
N ILE A 52 -35.31 -56.52 12.41
CA ILE A 52 -35.43 -56.40 13.88
C ILE A 52 -36.77 -57.00 14.39
N GLY A 53 -37.70 -57.35 13.49
CA GLY A 53 -38.90 -58.11 13.81
C GLY A 53 -40.04 -57.29 14.44
N SER A 54 -40.14 -55.99 14.15
CA SER A 54 -41.20 -55.12 14.68
C SER A 54 -42.23 -54.75 13.59
N SER A 55 -43.45 -55.29 13.68
CA SER A 55 -44.58 -54.92 12.81
C SER A 55 -45.46 -53.84 13.46
N VAL A 56 -45.07 -52.58 13.36
CA VAL A 56 -45.94 -51.47 13.75
C VAL A 56 -46.04 -50.48 12.59
N ASP A 57 -47.26 -50.03 12.29
CA ASP A 57 -47.55 -48.97 11.32
C ASP A 57 -46.96 -47.64 11.81
N TYR A 58 -45.90 -47.18 11.15
CA TYR A 58 -45.10 -46.03 11.57
C TYR A 58 -45.25 -44.80 10.66
N SER A 59 -46.45 -44.56 10.13
CA SER A 59 -46.79 -43.27 9.50
C SER A 59 -46.80 -42.08 10.47
N LEU A 60 -46.56 -42.32 11.77
CA LEU A 60 -46.49 -41.34 12.86
C LEU A 60 -45.06 -41.09 13.41
N LEU A 61 -44.03 -41.76 12.89
CA LEU A 61 -42.61 -41.60 13.30
C LEU A 61 -41.83 -40.68 12.35
N SER A 62 -42.44 -39.60 11.87
CA SER A 62 -41.68 -38.59 11.10
C SER A 62 -40.68 -37.81 11.97
N SER A 63 -40.72 -38.00 13.30
CA SER A 63 -39.75 -37.44 14.24
C SER A 63 -39.55 -38.38 15.42
N TRP A 64 -38.30 -38.55 15.86
CA TRP A 64 -37.99 -39.20 17.13
C TRP A 64 -38.64 -38.40 18.27
N ASN A 65 -39.41 -39.07 19.14
CA ASN A 65 -39.95 -38.42 20.33
C ASN A 65 -38.83 -38.27 21.37
N VAL A 66 -38.31 -37.06 21.51
CA VAL A 66 -37.17 -36.70 22.37
C VAL A 66 -37.42 -37.11 23.83
N ASP A 67 -38.61 -36.83 24.35
CA ASP A 67 -38.97 -37.10 25.74
C ASP A 67 -38.84 -38.61 26.06
N ILE A 68 -39.43 -39.44 25.20
CA ILE A 68 -39.41 -40.91 25.37
C ILE A 68 -38.00 -41.46 25.24
N LEU A 69 -37.21 -40.94 24.29
CA LEU A 69 -35.83 -41.36 24.06
C LEU A 69 -34.96 -41.08 25.29
N VAL A 70 -34.98 -39.84 25.79
CA VAL A 70 -34.14 -39.42 26.90
C VAL A 70 -34.57 -40.06 28.22
N ASP A 71 -35.88 -40.17 28.49
CA ASP A 71 -36.38 -40.86 29.68
C ASP A 71 -35.96 -42.34 29.71
N SER A 72 -35.96 -42.99 28.54
CA SER A 72 -35.48 -44.37 28.40
C SER A 72 -33.98 -44.49 28.71
N ILE A 73 -33.16 -43.53 28.26
CA ILE A 73 -31.71 -43.52 28.52
C ILE A 73 -31.43 -43.26 30.00
N LYS A 74 -32.12 -42.29 30.62
CA LYS A 74 -31.98 -41.99 32.07
C LYS A 74 -32.37 -43.16 32.96
N GLN A 75 -33.35 -43.98 32.54
CA GLN A 75 -33.70 -45.22 33.27
C GLN A 75 -32.64 -46.31 33.15
N LEU A 76 -31.94 -46.38 32.02
CA LEU A 76 -30.89 -47.37 31.77
C LEU A 76 -29.57 -47.00 32.46
N VAL A 77 -29.17 -45.72 32.43
CA VAL A 77 -27.91 -45.24 33.01
C VAL A 77 -28.15 -43.91 33.75
N PRO A 78 -28.52 -43.96 35.04
CA PRO A 78 -28.82 -42.75 35.82
C PRO A 78 -27.60 -41.87 36.14
N GLU A 79 -26.40 -42.46 36.19
CA GLU A 79 -25.14 -41.76 36.53
C GLU A 79 -24.42 -41.18 35.29
N LEU A 80 -25.07 -41.16 34.13
CA LEU A 80 -24.49 -40.74 32.87
C LEU A 80 -24.15 -39.23 32.86
N ASP A 81 -22.93 -38.90 32.47
CA ASP A 81 -22.50 -37.52 32.26
C ASP A 81 -22.78 -37.07 30.81
N TRP A 82 -23.87 -36.32 30.64
CA TRP A 82 -24.29 -35.80 29.33
C TRP A 82 -23.30 -34.80 28.72
N ILE A 83 -22.48 -34.13 29.53
CA ILE A 83 -21.42 -33.25 29.02
C ILE A 83 -20.35 -34.10 28.33
N ARG A 84 -19.92 -35.18 28.97
CA ARG A 84 -18.97 -36.14 28.38
C ARG A 84 -19.52 -36.82 27.13
N VAL A 85 -20.83 -37.09 27.06
CA VAL A 85 -21.44 -37.59 25.82
C VAL A 85 -21.22 -36.61 24.67
N MET A 86 -21.43 -35.31 24.91
CA MET A 86 -21.22 -34.27 23.90
C MET A 86 -19.72 -34.09 23.56
N GLU A 87 -18.82 -34.25 24.53
CA GLU A 87 -17.36 -34.25 24.29
C GLU A 87 -16.91 -35.43 23.42
N ASN A 88 -17.66 -36.53 23.38
CA ASN A 88 -17.36 -37.71 22.56
C ASN A 88 -18.04 -37.71 21.18
N LEU A 89 -18.57 -36.57 20.72
CA LEU A 89 -19.07 -36.42 19.35
C LEU A 89 -17.94 -36.41 18.30
N ASP A 90 -16.68 -36.22 18.71
CA ASP A 90 -15.51 -36.42 17.85
C ASP A 90 -15.25 -37.91 17.59
N HIS A 91 -16.00 -38.47 16.65
CA HIS A 91 -15.79 -39.82 16.16
C HIS A 91 -16.03 -39.93 14.65
N ASP A 92 -15.47 -40.98 14.06
CA ASP A 92 -15.69 -41.31 12.65
C ASP A 92 -17.18 -41.53 12.38
N GLY A 93 -17.69 -40.86 11.35
CA GLY A 93 -19.09 -40.96 10.95
C GLY A 93 -20.04 -40.01 11.65
N PHE A 94 -19.61 -39.12 12.55
CA PHE A 94 -20.47 -38.01 12.99
C PHE A 94 -20.63 -36.97 11.88
N TYR A 95 -21.88 -36.59 11.55
CA TYR A 95 -22.19 -35.55 10.57
C TYR A 95 -23.64 -35.09 10.75
N ILE A 96 -23.87 -33.77 10.67
CA ILE A 96 -25.22 -33.18 10.77
C ILE A 96 -25.68 -32.70 9.38
N PRO A 97 -26.68 -33.38 8.78
CA PRO A 97 -27.07 -33.13 7.40
C PRO A 97 -27.87 -31.83 7.20
N ASN A 98 -28.76 -31.47 8.13
CA ASN A 98 -29.66 -30.33 8.00
C ASN A 98 -30.02 -29.68 9.36
N GLU A 99 -30.74 -28.57 9.30
CA GLU A 99 -31.18 -27.81 10.49
C GLU A 99 -32.10 -28.63 11.41
N GLY A 100 -32.94 -29.50 10.84
CA GLY A 100 -33.84 -30.37 11.61
C GLY A 100 -33.07 -31.39 12.47
N ALA A 101 -32.02 -31.98 11.91
CA ALA A 101 -31.12 -32.90 12.59
C ALA A 101 -30.31 -32.20 13.68
N PHE A 102 -29.87 -30.96 13.44
CA PHE A 102 -29.26 -30.12 14.45
C PHE A 102 -30.22 -29.84 15.61
N SER A 103 -31.44 -29.38 15.31
CA SER A 103 -32.46 -29.08 16.32
C SER A 103 -32.82 -30.30 17.16
N LEU A 104 -32.87 -31.50 16.56
CA LEU A 104 -33.08 -32.76 17.29
C LEU A 104 -31.95 -33.01 18.30
N LEU A 105 -30.68 -32.90 17.88
CA LEU A 105 -29.53 -33.12 18.76
C LEU A 105 -29.56 -32.15 19.96
N ILE A 106 -29.82 -30.86 19.70
CA ILE A 106 -29.87 -29.86 20.77
C ILE A 106 -31.08 -30.08 21.68
N SER A 107 -32.23 -30.46 21.13
CA SER A 107 -33.43 -30.79 21.92
C SER A 107 -33.20 -31.99 22.83
N ILE A 108 -32.50 -33.03 22.35
CA ILE A 108 -32.10 -34.19 23.16
C ILE A 108 -31.24 -33.75 24.33
N TYR A 109 -30.23 -32.92 24.08
CA TYR A 109 -29.37 -32.39 25.15
C TYR A 109 -30.16 -31.54 26.14
N ALA A 110 -30.95 -30.57 25.68
CA ALA A 110 -31.72 -29.65 26.52
C ALA A 110 -32.75 -30.37 27.41
N TYR A 111 -33.35 -31.46 26.92
CA TYR A 111 -34.25 -32.30 27.72
C TYR A 111 -33.48 -33.20 28.71
N ALA A 112 -32.31 -33.69 28.29
CA ALA A 112 -31.45 -34.51 29.13
C ALA A 112 -30.85 -33.72 30.29
N TYR A 113 -30.40 -32.51 30.02
CA TYR A 113 -29.62 -31.66 30.91
C TYR A 113 -30.11 -30.22 30.74
N GLN A 114 -30.66 -29.63 31.81
CA GLN A 114 -31.37 -28.33 31.77
C GLN A 114 -30.45 -27.11 31.63
N ASP A 115 -29.13 -27.33 31.63
CA ASP A 115 -28.12 -26.29 31.43
C ASP A 115 -27.84 -26.07 29.93
N PRO A 116 -27.26 -24.92 29.56
CA PRO A 116 -26.92 -24.66 28.16
C PRO A 116 -25.87 -25.64 27.61
N PHE A 117 -25.86 -25.79 26.29
CA PHE A 117 -24.95 -26.70 25.58
C PHE A 117 -23.47 -26.42 25.90
N PRO A 118 -22.62 -27.45 26.14
CA PRO A 118 -21.23 -27.27 26.52
C PRO A 118 -20.41 -26.83 25.31
N LEU A 119 -20.23 -25.52 25.14
CA LEU A 119 -19.50 -24.98 23.99
C LEU A 119 -18.07 -25.51 23.90
N HIS A 120 -17.44 -25.84 25.02
CA HIS A 120 -16.09 -26.43 25.03
C HIS A 120 -16.04 -27.81 24.36
N ALA A 121 -17.14 -28.56 24.30
CA ALA A 121 -17.17 -29.84 23.61
C ALA A 121 -16.88 -29.71 22.11
N VAL A 122 -17.34 -28.61 21.50
CA VAL A 122 -17.17 -28.35 20.06
C VAL A 122 -16.11 -27.28 19.78
N CYS A 123 -15.91 -26.33 20.69
CA CYS A 123 -15.07 -25.16 20.48
C CYS A 123 -13.77 -25.14 21.31
N SER A 124 -13.34 -26.25 21.92
CA SER A 124 -12.06 -26.29 22.67
C SER A 124 -10.86 -26.76 21.85
N SER A 125 -11.08 -27.63 20.85
CA SER A 125 -10.03 -28.17 20.01
C SER A 125 -10.56 -28.62 18.66
N VAL A 126 -9.68 -28.66 17.66
CA VAL A 126 -10.03 -29.23 16.35
C VAL A 126 -10.18 -30.74 16.48
N TRP A 127 -11.37 -31.22 16.13
CA TRP A 127 -11.74 -32.63 16.15
C TRP A 127 -10.93 -33.45 15.13
N LYS A 128 -10.77 -34.75 15.39
CA LYS A 128 -10.27 -35.70 14.38
C LYS A 128 -11.21 -35.76 13.19
N ASN A 129 -12.51 -35.76 13.44
CA ASN A 129 -13.55 -35.61 12.42
C ASN A 129 -13.90 -34.13 12.21
N ALA A 130 -13.03 -33.42 11.49
CA ALA A 130 -13.22 -32.00 11.19
C ALA A 130 -14.48 -31.72 10.35
N GLU A 131 -14.88 -32.64 9.47
CA GLU A 131 -16.12 -32.50 8.67
C GLU A 131 -17.37 -32.53 9.56
N GLY A 132 -17.40 -33.42 10.55
CA GLY A 132 -18.44 -33.47 11.56
C GLY A 132 -18.50 -32.18 12.38
N GLN A 133 -17.36 -31.67 12.84
CA GLN A 133 -17.26 -30.41 13.58
C GLN A 133 -17.78 -29.22 12.74
N LEU A 134 -17.36 -29.11 11.49
CA LEU A 134 -17.82 -28.06 10.57
C LEU A 134 -19.32 -28.16 10.30
N SER A 135 -19.87 -29.37 10.16
CA SER A 135 -21.31 -29.57 9.99
C SER A 135 -22.09 -29.05 11.20
N PHE A 136 -21.60 -29.31 12.42
CA PHE A 136 -22.19 -28.76 13.65
C PHE A 136 -22.13 -27.23 13.65
N LEU A 137 -20.93 -26.67 13.46
CA LEU A 137 -20.70 -25.23 13.54
C LEU A 137 -21.54 -24.48 12.50
N LYS A 138 -21.65 -25.00 11.28
CA LYS A 138 -22.47 -24.43 10.19
C LYS A 138 -23.93 -24.23 10.59
N HIS A 139 -24.53 -25.24 11.23
CA HIS A 139 -25.91 -25.16 11.69
C HIS A 139 -26.03 -24.32 12.97
N ALA A 140 -25.06 -24.42 13.88
CA ALA A 140 -25.05 -23.65 15.13
C ALA A 140 -25.02 -22.14 14.90
N VAL A 141 -24.20 -21.64 13.96
CA VAL A 141 -24.15 -20.19 13.65
C VAL A 141 -25.39 -19.67 12.93
N SER A 142 -26.14 -20.57 12.28
CA SER A 142 -27.36 -20.25 11.53
C SER A 142 -28.64 -20.44 12.35
N ALA A 143 -28.54 -21.06 13.52
CA ALA A 143 -29.66 -21.42 14.37
C ALA A 143 -30.35 -20.20 14.98
N GLN A 144 -31.65 -20.34 15.25
CA GLN A 144 -32.43 -19.40 16.05
C GLN A 144 -32.05 -19.52 17.54
N GLN A 145 -32.19 -18.44 18.32
CA GLN A 145 -31.77 -18.39 19.72
C GLN A 145 -32.49 -19.44 20.57
N GLU A 146 -33.75 -19.73 20.27
CA GLU A 146 -34.56 -20.73 20.98
C GLU A 146 -34.01 -22.15 20.82
N VAL A 147 -33.32 -22.41 19.70
CA VAL A 147 -32.70 -23.71 19.42
C VAL A 147 -31.29 -23.74 19.99
N PHE A 148 -30.47 -22.73 19.68
CA PHE A 148 -29.08 -22.68 20.12
C PHE A 148 -28.63 -21.22 20.28
N THR A 149 -27.82 -20.96 21.30
CA THR A 149 -27.24 -19.64 21.55
C THR A 149 -25.77 -19.77 21.92
N PHE A 150 -24.94 -18.82 21.49
CA PHE A 150 -23.56 -18.69 21.98
C PHE A 150 -23.45 -17.73 23.17
N ALA A 151 -24.54 -17.08 23.58
CA ALA A 151 -24.53 -16.00 24.58
C ALA A 151 -23.96 -16.41 25.95
N HIS A 152 -23.96 -17.71 26.28
CA HIS A 152 -23.40 -18.25 27.52
C HIS A 152 -21.90 -18.59 27.44
N SER A 153 -21.22 -18.30 26.33
CA SER A 153 -19.76 -18.46 26.28
C SER A 153 -19.08 -17.58 27.34
N SER A 154 -18.05 -18.15 27.98
CA SER A 154 -17.21 -17.42 28.94
C SER A 154 -16.37 -16.31 28.26
N ARG A 155 -16.07 -16.47 26.96
CA ARG A 155 -15.28 -15.53 26.17
C ARG A 155 -16.16 -14.82 25.14
N GLN A 156 -17.06 -13.98 25.65
CA GLN A 156 -17.92 -13.11 24.84
C GLN A 156 -17.33 -11.71 24.69
N LEU A 157 -17.46 -11.15 23.49
CA LEU A 157 -17.12 -9.76 23.22
C LEU A 157 -18.08 -8.82 23.96
N SER A 158 -17.55 -7.88 24.74
CA SER A 158 -18.33 -6.79 25.33
C SER A 158 -18.49 -5.66 24.30
N ILE A 159 -19.47 -5.77 23.41
CA ILE A 159 -19.74 -4.78 22.34
C ILE A 159 -20.52 -3.55 22.86
N ALA A 160 -20.38 -3.21 24.14
CA ALA A 160 -21.05 -2.05 24.75
C ALA A 160 -20.46 -0.70 24.28
N GLU A 161 -19.23 -0.70 23.75
CA GLU A 161 -18.51 0.52 23.37
C GLU A 161 -18.76 0.94 21.90
N LEU A 162 -19.22 0.01 21.04
CA LEU A 162 -19.33 0.23 19.59
C LEU A 162 -20.75 0.62 19.12
N HIS A 163 -21.80 0.18 19.82
CA HIS A 163 -23.20 0.35 19.40
C HIS A 163 -23.92 1.55 20.05
N ARG A 164 -23.28 2.72 20.15
CA ARG A 164 -24.04 3.89 20.66
C ARG A 164 -25.15 4.37 19.72
N ASN A 165 -25.23 3.90 18.46
CA ASN A 165 -26.09 4.51 17.45
C ASN A 165 -26.89 3.59 16.50
N ASN A 166 -26.89 2.25 16.62
CA ASN A 166 -27.77 1.43 15.77
C ASN A 166 -28.48 0.35 16.59
N ASP A 167 -29.70 0.69 17.02
CA ASP A 167 -30.73 -0.29 17.34
C ASP A 167 -31.10 -1.09 16.07
N SER A 168 -31.34 -2.38 16.27
CA SER A 168 -32.00 -3.37 15.40
C SER A 168 -31.16 -4.20 14.40
N SER A 169 -30.82 -5.44 14.80
CA SER A 169 -31.05 -6.63 13.96
C SER A 169 -31.04 -7.95 14.77
N GLY A 170 -32.20 -8.29 15.34
CA GLY A 170 -32.86 -9.61 15.39
C GLY A 170 -32.14 -10.97 15.44
N ASN A 171 -30.83 -11.12 15.68
CA ASN A 171 -30.22 -12.43 15.92
C ASN A 171 -29.53 -12.45 17.29
N VAL A 172 -30.27 -12.93 18.29
CA VAL A 172 -29.86 -13.03 19.69
C VAL A 172 -28.94 -14.26 19.94
N ASN A 173 -28.67 -15.08 18.90
CA ASN A 173 -27.74 -16.21 18.97
C ASN A 173 -26.27 -15.74 19.22
N GLN A 174 -25.91 -14.50 18.83
CA GLN A 174 -24.59 -13.88 19.09
C GLN A 174 -23.35 -14.76 18.73
N PRO A 175 -23.33 -15.49 17.59
CA PRO A 175 -22.19 -16.35 17.25
C PRO A 175 -20.90 -15.57 17.08
N TRP A 176 -20.94 -14.45 16.36
CA TRP A 176 -19.75 -13.66 16.01
C TRP A 176 -19.18 -12.83 17.17
N SER A 177 -19.86 -12.87 18.31
CA SER A 177 -19.39 -12.31 19.58
C SER A 177 -18.64 -13.35 20.43
N CYS A 178 -18.77 -14.64 20.09
CA CYS A 178 -18.12 -15.75 20.78
C CYS A 178 -16.67 -15.95 20.28
N LEU A 179 -15.68 -15.63 21.11
CA LEU A 179 -14.27 -15.76 20.75
C LEU A 179 -13.84 -17.22 20.59
N ASP A 180 -14.43 -18.15 21.36
CA ASP A 180 -14.14 -19.58 21.23
C ASP A 180 -14.54 -20.11 19.85
N LEU A 181 -15.69 -19.65 19.33
CA LEU A 181 -16.12 -20.00 17.98
C LEU A 181 -15.15 -19.44 16.93
N LEU A 182 -14.81 -18.15 17.03
CA LEU A 182 -13.94 -17.49 16.06
C LEU A 182 -12.54 -18.13 16.02
N GLU A 183 -11.99 -18.44 17.19
CA GLU A 183 -10.72 -19.16 17.32
C GLU A 183 -10.76 -20.53 16.65
N MET A 184 -11.83 -21.28 16.86
CA MET A 184 -12.00 -22.60 16.25
C MET A 184 -12.16 -22.55 14.74
N LEU A 185 -12.91 -21.58 14.22
CA LEU A 185 -13.01 -21.35 12.78
C LEU A 185 -11.65 -21.01 12.16
N CYS A 186 -10.84 -20.18 12.83
CA CYS A 186 -9.49 -19.86 12.36
C CYS A 186 -8.58 -21.11 12.38
N GLN A 187 -8.60 -21.90 13.46
CA GLN A 187 -7.83 -23.14 13.56
C GLN A 187 -8.25 -24.19 12.52
N LEU A 188 -9.54 -24.34 12.25
CA LEU A 188 -10.06 -25.24 11.21
C LEU A 188 -9.60 -24.80 9.81
N ALA A 189 -9.60 -23.49 9.54
CA ALA A 189 -9.12 -22.97 8.27
C ALA A 189 -7.63 -23.27 8.05
N GLU A 190 -6.79 -23.10 9.08
CA GLU A 190 -5.35 -23.40 9.04
C GLU A 190 -5.06 -24.91 8.87
N ARG A 191 -6.01 -25.79 9.19
CA ARG A 191 -5.91 -27.24 8.96
C ARG A 191 -6.42 -27.71 7.60
N GLY A 192 -6.69 -26.78 6.68
CA GLY A 192 -7.08 -27.10 5.31
C GLY A 192 -8.58 -26.98 5.03
N HIS A 193 -9.39 -26.58 6.02
CA HIS A 193 -10.84 -26.38 5.85
C HIS A 193 -11.22 -24.91 5.66
N ALA A 194 -10.35 -24.10 5.03
CA ALA A 194 -10.59 -22.68 4.82
C ALA A 194 -11.84 -22.38 3.97
N SER A 195 -12.14 -23.19 2.95
CA SER A 195 -13.30 -22.96 2.08
C SER A 195 -14.65 -23.04 2.82
N PRO A 196 -14.96 -24.11 3.59
CA PRO A 196 -16.15 -24.15 4.44
C PRO A 196 -16.25 -22.97 5.41
N VAL A 197 -15.12 -22.59 6.04
CA VAL A 197 -15.08 -21.46 6.99
C VAL A 197 -15.41 -20.14 6.29
N ARG A 198 -14.83 -19.88 5.11
CA ARG A 198 -15.14 -18.68 4.31
C ARG A 198 -16.62 -18.58 3.97
N MET A 199 -17.26 -19.70 3.58
CA MET A 199 -18.71 -19.72 3.31
C MET A 199 -19.53 -19.33 4.53
N MET A 200 -19.12 -19.74 5.74
CA MET A 200 -19.79 -19.34 6.98
C MET A 200 -19.60 -17.85 7.30
N LEU A 201 -18.49 -17.25 6.86
CA LEU A 201 -18.16 -15.84 7.08
C LEU A 201 -18.75 -14.88 6.04
N GLU A 202 -19.29 -15.36 4.91
CA GLU A 202 -19.91 -14.50 3.90
C GLU A 202 -21.07 -13.65 4.44
N ASN A 203 -21.88 -14.23 5.32
CA ASN A 203 -23.01 -13.55 5.92
C ASN A 203 -22.59 -12.45 6.92
N PRO A 204 -21.77 -12.72 7.95
CA PRO A 204 -21.33 -11.68 8.88
C PRO A 204 -20.51 -10.57 8.22
N LEU A 205 -19.73 -10.87 7.17
CA LEU A 205 -19.03 -9.84 6.38
C LEU A 205 -19.98 -8.81 5.75
N ARG A 206 -21.23 -9.20 5.46
CA ARG A 206 -22.26 -8.30 4.89
C ARG A 206 -23.14 -7.65 5.96
N GLN A 207 -23.52 -8.40 6.99
CA GLN A 207 -24.51 -7.95 7.98
C GLN A 207 -23.89 -7.24 9.19
N CYS A 208 -22.74 -7.72 9.68
CA CYS A 208 -22.10 -7.21 10.90
C CYS A 208 -20.55 -7.21 10.80
N PRO A 209 -19.96 -6.55 9.79
CA PRO A 209 -18.51 -6.59 9.55
C PRO A 209 -17.69 -6.02 10.69
N GLU A 210 -18.20 -5.01 11.41
CA GLU A 210 -17.51 -4.39 12.56
C GLU A 210 -17.37 -5.36 13.74
N THR A 211 -18.46 -6.04 14.09
CA THR A 211 -18.45 -7.05 15.15
C THR A 211 -17.49 -8.19 14.81
N LEU A 212 -17.54 -8.65 13.56
CA LEU A 212 -16.64 -9.71 13.09
C LEU A 212 -15.18 -9.27 13.17
N LEU A 213 -14.84 -8.07 12.68
CA LEU A 213 -13.48 -7.54 12.72
C LEU A 213 -12.94 -7.47 14.15
N VAL A 214 -13.74 -6.95 15.08
CA VAL A 214 -13.37 -6.83 16.49
C VAL A 214 -13.20 -8.20 17.13
N GLY A 215 -14.09 -9.15 16.86
CA GLY A 215 -13.97 -10.51 17.36
C GLY A 215 -12.71 -11.21 16.86
N ILE A 216 -12.45 -11.10 15.56
CA ILE A 216 -11.29 -11.69 14.91
C ILE A 216 -9.98 -11.10 15.43
N ALA A 217 -9.94 -9.82 15.78
CA ALA A 217 -8.75 -9.19 16.35
C ALA A 217 -8.34 -9.75 17.72
N HIS A 218 -9.30 -10.26 18.50
CA HIS A 218 -9.05 -10.89 19.81
C HIS A 218 -8.52 -12.33 19.69
N VAL A 219 -8.47 -12.88 18.46
CA VAL A 219 -8.09 -14.25 18.18
C VAL A 219 -6.72 -14.28 17.50
N ASN A 220 -5.78 -15.00 18.12
CA ASN A 220 -4.46 -15.25 17.56
C ASN A 220 -4.29 -16.74 17.29
N THR A 221 -3.91 -17.07 16.06
CA THR A 221 -3.59 -18.44 15.60
C THR A 221 -2.18 -18.50 15.03
N ALA A 222 -1.74 -19.66 14.55
CA ALA A 222 -0.36 -19.84 14.13
C ALA A 222 0.00 -19.05 12.86
N TYR A 223 -0.97 -18.90 11.94
CA TYR A 223 -0.78 -18.24 10.64
C TYR A 223 -1.69 -17.03 10.44
N ASN A 224 -2.72 -16.87 11.26
CA ASN A 224 -3.67 -15.76 11.19
C ASN A 224 -4.37 -15.65 9.82
N LEU A 225 -4.60 -16.79 9.15
CA LEU A 225 -5.08 -16.86 7.76
C LEU A 225 -6.41 -16.12 7.56
N ILE A 226 -7.43 -16.50 8.32
CA ILE A 226 -8.76 -15.89 8.23
C ILE A 226 -8.74 -14.46 8.76
N GLN A 227 -7.92 -14.20 9.77
CA GLN A 227 -7.78 -12.86 10.34
C GLN A 227 -7.28 -11.87 9.30
N TYR A 228 -6.22 -12.21 8.54
CA TYR A 228 -5.74 -11.37 7.45
C TYR A 228 -6.79 -11.19 6.34
N GLU A 229 -7.53 -12.23 5.96
CA GLU A 229 -8.60 -12.11 4.94
C GLU A 229 -9.73 -11.16 5.38
N VAL A 230 -10.18 -11.29 6.63
CA VAL A 230 -11.21 -10.41 7.20
C VAL A 230 -10.70 -8.98 7.33
N PHE A 231 -9.47 -8.78 7.83
CA PHE A 231 -8.87 -7.45 7.95
C PHE A 231 -8.71 -6.79 6.59
N SER A 232 -8.16 -7.47 5.57
CA SER A 232 -7.99 -6.91 4.23
C SER A 232 -9.31 -6.42 3.62
N THR A 233 -10.40 -7.13 3.92
CA THR A 233 -11.73 -6.79 3.41
C THR A 233 -12.39 -5.64 4.18
N VAL A 234 -12.35 -5.69 5.52
CA VAL A 234 -13.16 -4.80 6.37
C VAL A 234 -12.37 -3.59 6.88
N PHE A 235 -11.10 -3.78 7.26
CA PHE A 235 -10.31 -2.75 7.92
C PHE A 235 -10.15 -1.45 7.11
N PRO A 236 -9.87 -1.48 5.79
CA PRO A 236 -9.77 -0.25 4.98
C PRO A 236 -11.08 0.57 5.00
N LEU A 237 -12.23 -0.10 5.04
CA LEU A 237 -13.55 0.55 5.10
C LEU A 237 -13.79 1.25 6.45
N ILE A 238 -13.26 0.68 7.53
CA ILE A 238 -13.35 1.26 8.88
C ILE A 238 -12.43 2.47 9.00
N VAL A 239 -11.17 2.34 8.56
CA VAL A 239 -10.19 3.43 8.59
C VAL A 239 -10.67 4.62 7.77
N GLY A 240 -11.18 4.38 6.56
CA GLY A 240 -11.73 5.42 5.68
C GLY A 240 -12.96 6.14 6.23
N ASN A 241 -13.62 5.61 7.27
CA ASN A 241 -14.79 6.22 7.88
C ASN A 241 -14.40 7.08 9.09
N SER A 242 -14.68 8.39 9.03
CA SER A 242 -14.35 9.33 10.11
C SER A 242 -15.06 9.03 11.43
N THR A 243 -16.26 8.43 11.40
CA THR A 243 -17.04 8.15 12.62
C THR A 243 -16.60 6.89 13.36
N LYS A 244 -15.76 6.06 12.73
CA LYS A 244 -15.36 4.75 13.26
C LYS A 244 -13.93 4.72 13.82
N GLY A 245 -13.33 5.89 14.08
CA GLY A 245 -11.99 5.99 14.67
C GLY A 245 -11.85 5.25 16.00
N GLY A 246 -12.88 5.32 16.87
CA GLY A 246 -12.87 4.62 18.16
C GLY A 246 -12.76 3.09 18.05
N ILE A 247 -13.22 2.50 16.92
CA ILE A 247 -13.03 1.06 16.65
C ILE A 247 -11.55 0.77 16.46
N VAL A 248 -10.86 1.58 15.64
CA VAL A 248 -9.42 1.42 15.38
C VAL A 248 -8.61 1.59 16.67
N GLN A 249 -8.98 2.54 17.52
CA GLN A 249 -8.35 2.73 18.82
C GLN A 249 -8.49 1.50 19.72
N HIS A 250 -9.71 0.96 19.82
CA HIS A 250 -9.97 -0.25 20.60
C HIS A 250 -9.14 -1.42 20.06
N LEU A 251 -9.15 -1.63 18.74
CA LEU A 251 -8.39 -2.70 18.11
C LEU A 251 -6.88 -2.59 18.34
N TRP A 252 -6.32 -1.38 18.38
CA TRP A 252 -4.91 -1.16 18.70
C TRP A 252 -4.54 -1.70 20.08
N HIS A 253 -5.42 -1.52 21.07
CA HIS A 253 -5.20 -2.05 22.42
C HIS A 253 -5.33 -3.57 22.50
N VAL A 254 -6.09 -4.18 21.60
CA VAL A 254 -6.31 -5.63 21.54
C VAL A 254 -5.15 -6.33 20.84
N ASN A 255 -4.81 -5.89 19.63
CA ASN A 255 -3.80 -6.54 18.79
C ASN A 255 -3.06 -5.52 17.90
N PRO A 256 -1.96 -4.92 18.41
CA PRO A 256 -1.18 -3.94 17.65
C PRO A 256 -0.61 -4.51 16.34
N ASP A 257 -0.19 -5.78 16.33
CA ASP A 257 0.45 -6.40 15.17
C ASP A 257 -0.51 -6.56 13.99
N LEU A 258 -1.76 -6.98 14.26
CA LEU A 258 -2.80 -7.05 13.23
C LEU A 258 -3.20 -5.68 12.70
N ILE A 259 -3.20 -4.65 13.56
CA ILE A 259 -3.53 -3.28 13.14
C ILE A 259 -2.41 -2.66 12.32
N LEU A 260 -1.15 -2.88 12.72
CA LEU A 260 0.01 -2.48 11.95
C LEU A 260 -0.02 -3.13 10.56
N TRP A 261 -0.27 -4.44 10.50
CA TRP A 261 -0.48 -5.14 9.23
C TRP A 261 -1.65 -4.54 8.43
N GLY A 262 -2.77 -4.28 9.09
CA GLY A 262 -3.96 -3.70 8.47
C GLY A 262 -3.71 -2.32 7.88
N PHE A 263 -2.89 -1.47 8.52
CA PHE A 263 -2.48 -0.17 7.97
C PHE A 263 -1.64 -0.34 6.70
N ILE A 264 -0.71 -1.29 6.71
CA ILE A 264 0.16 -1.57 5.56
C ILE A 264 -0.68 -2.10 4.39
N ASP A 265 -1.56 -3.06 4.64
CA ASP A 265 -2.43 -3.67 3.62
C ASP A 265 -3.44 -2.67 3.05
N ALA A 266 -4.06 -1.86 3.92
CA ALA A 266 -4.98 -0.81 3.50
C ALA A 266 -4.29 0.24 2.63
N HIS A 267 -3.05 0.63 2.97
CA HIS A 267 -2.25 1.55 2.17
C HIS A 267 -1.80 0.93 0.84
N ALA A 268 -1.47 -0.37 0.81
CA ALA A 268 -1.14 -1.07 -0.42
C ALA A 268 -2.33 -1.12 -1.39
N THR A 269 -3.55 -1.24 -0.87
CA THR A 269 -4.79 -1.24 -1.66
C THR A 269 -5.20 0.18 -2.09
N ASN A 270 -5.06 1.16 -1.19
CA ASN A 270 -5.40 2.55 -1.45
C ASN A 270 -4.36 3.49 -0.83
N PRO A 271 -3.42 4.04 -1.62
CA PRO A 271 -2.41 4.97 -1.12
C PRO A 271 -3.00 6.21 -0.43
N ASP A 272 -4.22 6.63 -0.80
CA ASP A 272 -4.81 7.86 -0.28
C ASP A 272 -5.25 7.77 1.18
N ILE A 273 -5.40 6.54 1.69
CA ILE A 273 -5.77 6.29 3.07
C ILE A 273 -4.66 6.68 4.06
N VAL A 274 -3.42 6.89 3.60
CA VAL A 274 -2.27 7.33 4.43
C VAL A 274 -2.61 8.60 5.21
N SER A 275 -3.41 9.49 4.62
CA SER A 275 -3.83 10.73 5.24
C SER A 275 -4.64 10.51 6.52
N ARG A 276 -5.57 9.56 6.43
CA ARG A 276 -6.45 9.15 7.52
C ARG A 276 -5.72 8.27 8.53
N ILE A 277 -4.83 7.39 8.09
CA ILE A 277 -3.95 6.62 8.99
C ILE A 277 -3.10 7.57 9.82
N SER A 278 -2.51 8.60 9.21
CA SER A 278 -1.73 9.61 9.94
C SER A 278 -2.58 10.35 10.98
N ASP A 279 -3.82 10.70 10.65
CA ASP A 279 -4.73 11.36 11.60
C ASP A 279 -5.06 10.46 12.80
N LEU A 280 -5.36 9.19 12.55
CA LEU A 280 -5.64 8.21 13.60
C LEU A 280 -4.40 7.96 14.48
N CYS A 281 -3.22 7.85 13.86
CA CYS A 281 -1.97 7.64 14.60
C CYS A 281 -1.66 8.81 15.53
N GLN A 282 -2.01 10.03 15.12
CA GLN A 282 -1.86 11.23 15.93
C GLN A 282 -2.93 11.30 17.03
N GLU A 283 -4.19 11.04 16.70
CA GLU A 283 -5.32 11.04 17.64
C GLU A 283 -5.09 10.06 18.81
N PHE A 284 -4.46 8.92 18.53
CA PHE A 284 -4.20 7.89 19.53
C PHE A 284 -2.79 7.97 20.13
N GLU A 285 -1.96 8.94 19.73
CA GLU A 285 -0.57 9.09 20.16
C GLU A 285 0.33 7.86 19.88
N ILE A 286 0.02 7.09 18.83
CA ILE A 286 0.73 5.85 18.46
C ILE A 286 1.74 6.04 17.31
N LEU A 287 1.83 7.23 16.72
CA LEU A 287 2.61 7.51 15.52
C LEU A 287 4.09 7.08 15.64
N ALA A 288 4.76 7.41 16.76
CA ALA A 288 6.16 7.03 16.97
C ALA A 288 6.35 5.50 16.99
N LEU A 289 5.45 4.79 17.68
CA LEU A 289 5.48 3.33 17.78
C LEU A 289 5.25 2.66 16.42
N VAL A 290 4.34 3.19 15.60
CA VAL A 290 4.10 2.70 14.24
C VAL A 290 5.33 2.91 13.36
N LEU A 291 5.96 4.08 13.41
CA LEU A 291 7.15 4.38 12.60
C LEU A 291 8.33 3.48 12.94
N ASP A 292 8.49 3.11 14.22
CA ASP A 292 9.58 2.24 14.70
C ASP A 292 9.37 0.75 14.42
N THR A 293 8.12 0.31 14.29
CA THR A 293 7.74 -1.12 14.11
C THR A 293 7.45 -1.49 12.67
N ALA A 294 6.97 -0.56 11.85
CA ALA A 294 6.59 -0.85 10.47
C ALA A 294 7.81 -1.06 9.54
N PRO A 295 7.64 -1.76 8.41
CA PRO A 295 8.65 -1.82 7.36
C PRO A 295 9.01 -0.42 6.83
N PHE A 296 10.28 -0.23 6.47
CA PHE A 296 10.81 1.08 6.06
C PHE A 296 10.01 1.74 4.93
N GLU A 297 9.57 0.97 3.94
CA GLU A 297 8.78 1.52 2.82
C GLU A 297 7.50 2.22 3.29
N PHE A 298 6.80 1.64 4.27
CA PHE A 298 5.58 2.21 4.83
C PHE A 298 5.92 3.37 5.78
N SER A 299 6.90 3.19 6.68
CA SER A 299 7.31 4.24 7.62
C SER A 299 7.76 5.52 6.91
N ILE A 300 8.50 5.42 5.80
CA ILE A 300 8.96 6.58 5.02
C ILE A 300 7.77 7.36 4.45
N LYS A 301 6.79 6.67 3.83
CA LYS A 301 5.59 7.29 3.26
C LYS A 301 4.73 7.95 4.35
N LEU A 302 4.51 7.25 5.47
CA LEU A 302 3.74 7.77 6.59
C LEU A 302 4.45 8.98 7.25
N ALA A 303 5.76 8.92 7.46
CA ALA A 303 6.53 10.02 8.03
C ALA A 303 6.56 11.26 7.13
N ALA A 304 6.71 11.07 5.81
CA ALA A 304 6.65 12.16 4.84
C ALA A 304 5.29 12.87 4.89
N PHE A 305 4.19 12.12 5.00
CA PHE A 305 2.87 12.71 5.13
C PHE A 305 2.64 13.39 6.50
N ALA A 306 3.01 12.73 7.61
CA ALA A 306 2.84 13.27 8.96
C ALA A 306 3.63 14.58 9.18
N PHE A 307 4.76 14.74 8.49
CA PHE A 307 5.56 15.96 8.51
C PHE A 307 4.82 17.19 7.97
N HIS A 308 4.07 17.04 6.87
CA HIS A 308 3.32 18.16 6.29
C HIS A 308 2.25 18.70 7.25
N LYS A 309 1.81 17.90 8.23
CA LYS A 309 0.88 18.33 9.29
C LYS A 309 1.58 18.83 10.56
N GLU A 310 2.89 19.09 10.51
CA GLU A 310 3.74 19.54 11.64
C GLU A 310 3.80 18.57 12.84
N HIS A 311 3.46 17.29 12.66
CA HIS A 311 3.36 16.35 13.77
C HIS A 311 4.69 15.72 14.19
N VAL A 312 5.68 15.65 13.29
CA VAL A 312 7.01 15.04 13.55
C VAL A 312 8.11 15.91 12.94
N ASN A 313 9.24 16.05 13.63
CA ASN A 313 10.44 16.61 13.01
C ASN A 313 11.13 15.55 12.14
N LEU A 314 10.79 15.55 10.85
CA LEU A 314 11.26 14.58 9.86
C LEU A 314 12.79 14.54 9.78
N GLU A 315 13.47 15.69 9.84
CA GLU A 315 14.93 15.77 9.77
C GLU A 315 15.55 15.00 10.94
N LYS A 316 15.07 15.21 12.16
CA LYS A 316 15.55 14.50 13.36
C LYS A 316 15.29 12.98 13.27
N TRP A 317 14.05 12.57 12.97
CA TRP A 317 13.67 11.15 12.87
C TRP A 317 14.48 10.43 11.78
N PHE A 318 14.68 11.10 10.64
CA PHE A 318 15.45 10.56 9.53
C PHE A 318 16.94 10.42 9.89
N TYR A 319 17.52 11.41 10.57
CA TYR A 319 18.89 11.32 11.09
C TYR A 319 19.08 10.15 12.07
N GLU A 320 18.16 9.98 13.02
CA GLU A 320 18.22 8.89 14.01
C GLU A 320 18.15 7.51 13.34
N ASN A 321 17.22 7.32 12.39
CA ASN A 321 17.10 6.05 11.65
C ASN A 321 18.29 5.78 10.72
N LEU A 322 18.86 6.80 10.10
CA LEU A 322 20.01 6.65 9.21
C LEU A 322 21.29 6.31 9.99
N ILE A 323 21.44 6.78 11.22
CA ILE A 323 22.54 6.38 12.12
C ILE A 323 22.40 4.91 12.55
N ILE A 324 21.18 4.48 12.90
CA ILE A 324 20.91 3.13 13.41
C ILE A 324 21.01 2.09 12.30
N TYR A 325 20.28 2.29 11.20
CA TYR A 325 20.07 1.28 10.15
C TYR A 325 20.96 1.45 8.90
N LYS A 326 21.64 2.60 8.76
CA LYS A 326 22.65 2.88 7.71
C LYS A 326 22.15 2.54 6.30
N ASP A 327 22.87 1.70 5.57
CA ASP A 327 22.66 1.39 4.15
C ASP A 327 21.27 0.79 3.85
N ALA A 328 20.69 0.00 4.76
CA ALA A 328 19.40 -0.64 4.54
C ALA A 328 18.26 0.39 4.43
N PHE A 329 18.20 1.31 5.40
CA PHE A 329 17.25 2.41 5.38
C PHE A 329 17.52 3.36 4.21
N PHE A 330 18.80 3.68 3.94
CA PHE A 330 19.20 4.54 2.84
C PHE A 330 18.70 4.02 1.47
N GLN A 331 18.79 2.71 1.24
CA GLN A 331 18.31 2.09 0.00
C GLN A 331 16.80 2.24 -0.17
N ASP A 332 16.01 2.08 0.89
CA ASP A 332 14.56 2.25 0.81
C ASP A 332 14.14 3.72 0.66
N CYS A 333 14.89 4.66 1.24
CA CYS A 333 14.72 6.09 0.96
C CYS A 333 14.98 6.41 -0.53
N LEU A 334 16.03 5.81 -1.11
CA LEU A 334 16.30 5.92 -2.53
C LEU A 334 15.19 5.31 -3.40
N LYS A 335 14.63 4.15 -3.03
CA LYS A 335 13.50 3.57 -3.75
C LYS A 335 12.28 4.48 -3.70
N PHE A 336 11.97 5.06 -2.54
CA PHE A 336 10.89 6.04 -2.38
C PHE A 336 11.09 7.26 -3.28
N LEU A 337 12.30 7.85 -3.29
CA LEU A 337 12.60 8.98 -4.17
C LEU A 337 12.54 8.59 -5.64
N LYS A 338 13.01 7.39 -6.03
CA LYS A 338 12.93 6.92 -7.43
C LYS A 338 11.51 6.67 -7.92
N ALA A 339 10.58 6.34 -7.02
CA ALA A 339 9.19 6.10 -7.36
C ALA A 339 8.41 7.38 -7.68
N MET A 340 8.99 8.56 -7.44
CA MET A 340 8.37 9.84 -7.77
C MET A 340 8.55 10.18 -9.26
N PRO A 341 7.50 10.65 -9.95
CA PRO A 341 7.59 11.09 -11.34
C PRO A 341 8.31 12.44 -11.42
N TRP A 342 9.64 12.39 -11.45
CA TRP A 342 10.48 13.58 -11.64
C TRP A 342 10.59 14.02 -13.10
N ASP A 343 10.35 13.09 -14.03
CA ASP A 343 10.14 13.43 -15.43
C ASP A 343 8.63 13.62 -15.68
N GLY A 344 8.28 14.61 -16.48
CA GLY A 344 6.87 14.89 -16.83
C GLY A 344 6.25 13.84 -17.77
N SER A 345 6.82 12.64 -17.89
CA SER A 345 6.40 11.58 -18.82
C SER A 345 5.80 10.34 -18.16
N SER A 346 5.46 10.39 -16.87
CA SER A 346 4.59 9.35 -16.31
C SER A 346 3.21 9.43 -16.97
N ASP A 347 2.89 8.42 -17.78
CA ASP A 347 1.60 8.18 -18.43
C ASP A 347 0.45 8.69 -17.54
N LEU A 348 -0.23 9.74 -18.01
CA LEU A 348 -1.44 10.29 -17.43
C LEU A 348 -2.55 9.24 -17.50
N SER A 349 -2.52 8.25 -16.61
CA SER A 349 -3.64 7.35 -16.41
C SER A 349 -4.77 8.12 -15.72
N ALA A 350 -5.81 8.40 -16.50
CA ALA A 350 -7.21 8.68 -16.15
C ALA A 350 -7.59 8.81 -14.65
N ASN A 351 -7.14 9.87 -13.95
CA ASN A 351 -7.92 10.66 -12.97
C ASN A 351 -7.04 11.76 -12.31
N PRO A 352 -7.12 13.03 -12.77
CA PRO A 352 -6.18 14.08 -12.35
C PRO A 352 -6.39 14.68 -10.95
N ASN A 353 -7.52 14.41 -10.27
CA ASN A 353 -7.96 15.28 -9.16
C ASN A 353 -7.79 14.71 -7.74
N GLN A 354 -7.39 13.45 -7.55
CA GLN A 354 -7.27 12.84 -6.21
C GLN A 354 -5.84 12.42 -5.84
N HIS A 355 -5.06 11.89 -6.79
CA HIS A 355 -3.65 11.55 -6.58
C HIS A 355 -2.71 12.77 -6.54
N SER A 356 -3.18 13.97 -6.88
CA SER A 356 -2.35 15.17 -6.92
C SER A 356 -1.91 15.64 -5.53
N THR A 357 -2.80 15.62 -4.53
CA THR A 357 -2.50 16.18 -3.20
C THR A 357 -1.42 15.40 -2.45
N LEU A 358 -1.45 14.07 -2.48
CA LEU A 358 -0.42 13.25 -1.81
C LEU A 358 0.92 13.30 -2.52
N MET A 359 0.90 13.28 -3.85
CA MET A 359 2.12 13.43 -4.62
C MET A 359 2.74 14.81 -4.39
N ASN A 360 1.94 15.87 -4.25
CA ASN A 360 2.43 17.19 -3.85
C ASN A 360 3.07 17.15 -2.45
N VAL A 361 2.42 16.53 -1.45
CA VAL A 361 2.99 16.38 -0.09
C VAL A 361 4.32 15.62 -0.11
N TYR A 362 4.41 14.53 -0.88
CA TYR A 362 5.65 13.78 -1.04
C TYR A 362 6.74 14.57 -1.80
N GLN A 363 6.36 15.37 -2.79
CA GLN A 363 7.29 16.23 -3.52
C GLN A 363 7.87 17.34 -2.63
N GLU A 364 7.03 17.98 -1.81
CA GLU A 364 7.46 19.02 -0.87
C GLU A 364 8.45 18.47 0.17
N THR A 365 8.13 17.30 0.74
CA THR A 365 8.99 16.63 1.73
C THR A 365 10.28 16.06 1.15
N SER A 366 10.30 15.70 -0.15
CA SER A 366 11.48 15.16 -0.82
C SER A 366 12.71 16.06 -0.74
N SER A 367 12.52 17.39 -0.64
CA SER A 367 13.62 18.35 -0.44
C SER A 367 14.43 18.08 0.84
N ILE A 368 13.75 17.64 1.91
CA ILE A 368 14.35 17.29 3.20
C ILE A 368 15.11 15.97 3.08
N PHE A 369 14.52 14.97 2.42
CA PHE A 369 15.19 13.70 2.15
C PHE A 369 16.50 13.92 1.38
N PHE A 370 16.48 14.72 0.31
CA PHE A 370 17.69 15.03 -0.47
C PHE A 370 18.76 15.74 0.36
N LYS A 371 18.37 16.73 1.18
CA LYS A 371 19.29 17.46 2.06
C LYS A 371 19.98 16.52 3.04
N VAL A 372 19.22 15.71 3.78
CA VAL A 372 19.80 14.83 4.81
C VAL A 372 20.61 13.70 4.21
N LEU A 373 20.15 13.09 3.12
CA LEU A 373 20.90 12.06 2.41
C LEU A 373 22.24 12.61 1.91
N GLN A 374 22.29 13.86 1.41
CA GLN A 374 23.52 14.50 0.93
C GLN A 374 24.50 14.81 2.07
N ASP A 375 24.01 15.29 3.21
CA ASP A 375 24.84 15.56 4.39
C ASP A 375 25.53 14.29 4.93
N GLN A 376 24.91 13.12 4.72
CA GLN A 376 25.40 11.82 5.22
C GLN A 376 26.04 10.93 4.15
N ALA A 377 25.87 11.26 2.86
CA ALA A 377 26.41 10.53 1.72
C ALA A 377 27.95 10.44 1.70
N GLY A 378 28.66 11.25 2.49
CA GLY A 378 30.11 11.20 2.65
C GLY A 378 30.62 10.65 3.98
N ARG A 379 29.74 10.29 4.93
CA ARG A 379 30.12 9.91 6.31
C ARG A 379 29.68 8.51 6.73
N LEU A 380 28.53 8.03 6.26
CA LEU A 380 27.87 6.84 6.82
C LEU A 380 27.54 5.74 5.80
N VAL A 381 27.74 5.96 4.49
CA VAL A 381 27.13 5.17 3.41
C VAL A 381 28.13 4.91 2.27
N SER A 382 27.94 3.81 1.54
CA SER A 382 28.76 3.42 0.36
C SER A 382 28.74 4.45 -0.77
N ASP A 383 29.90 4.68 -1.41
CA ASP A 383 30.11 5.65 -2.51
C ASP A 383 29.12 5.48 -3.68
N GLN A 384 28.66 4.25 -3.92
CA GLN A 384 27.69 3.93 -4.97
C GLN A 384 26.30 4.55 -4.72
N LEU A 385 25.86 4.56 -3.46
CA LEU A 385 24.56 5.10 -3.07
C LEU A 385 24.58 6.63 -3.03
N ALA A 386 25.72 7.22 -2.67
CA ALA A 386 25.96 8.67 -2.72
C ALA A 386 25.81 9.24 -4.14
N GLU A 387 26.33 8.53 -5.15
CA GLU A 387 26.24 8.98 -6.55
C GLU A 387 24.81 8.87 -7.11
N GLU A 388 24.03 7.88 -6.66
CA GLU A 388 22.61 7.74 -7.05
C GLU A 388 21.73 8.87 -6.47
N VAL A 389 21.99 9.31 -5.24
CA VAL A 389 21.28 10.48 -4.65
C VAL A 389 21.56 11.73 -5.48
N LYS A 390 22.81 12.00 -5.85
CA LYS A 390 23.18 13.17 -6.65
C LYS A 390 22.45 13.21 -8.00
N LYS A 391 22.34 12.07 -8.69
CA LYS A 391 21.62 11.98 -9.97
C LYS A 391 20.14 12.33 -9.82
N LEU A 392 19.48 11.77 -8.81
CA LEU A 392 18.06 12.03 -8.55
C LEU A 392 17.80 13.48 -8.10
N GLN A 393 18.73 14.07 -7.35
CA GLN A 393 18.64 15.45 -6.89
C GLN A 393 18.68 16.44 -8.06
N VAL A 394 19.50 16.18 -9.09
CA VAL A 394 19.52 17.00 -10.31
C VAL A 394 18.17 16.97 -11.03
N ALA A 395 17.55 15.79 -11.15
CA ALA A 395 16.22 15.64 -11.72
C ALA A 395 15.15 16.38 -10.89
N PHE A 396 15.21 16.27 -9.56
CA PHE A 396 14.32 16.98 -8.64
C PHE A 396 14.45 18.51 -8.71
N MET A 397 15.69 19.02 -8.78
CA MET A 397 15.92 20.46 -8.90
C MET A 397 15.36 21.01 -10.21
N HIS A 398 15.43 20.23 -11.30
CA HIS A 398 14.83 20.59 -12.58
C HIS A 398 13.29 20.64 -12.50
N PHE A 399 12.67 19.65 -11.84
CA PHE A 399 11.23 19.59 -11.62
C PHE A 399 10.70 20.75 -10.74
N ASN A 400 11.35 21.06 -9.63
CA ASN A 400 10.91 22.14 -8.72
C ASN A 400 11.01 23.54 -9.33
N LEU A 401 11.97 23.77 -10.24
CA LEU A 401 12.10 25.05 -10.94
C LEU A 401 10.89 25.30 -11.87
N MET A 402 10.25 24.24 -12.39
CA MET A 402 9.03 24.33 -13.19
C MET A 402 7.78 24.56 -12.33
N ASN A 403 7.67 23.95 -11.15
CA ASN A 403 6.45 24.01 -10.32
C ASN A 403 6.34 25.26 -9.40
N GLN A 404 7.45 25.89 -9.00
CA GLN A 404 7.41 27.07 -8.10
C GLN A 404 6.94 28.39 -8.76
N GLY A 405 6.48 28.36 -10.03
CA GLY A 405 5.87 29.51 -10.70
C GLY A 405 4.39 29.76 -10.35
N ALA A 406 3.73 28.87 -9.60
CA ALA A 406 2.29 28.87 -9.38
C ALA A 406 1.93 28.87 -7.87
N GLY A 407 1.79 30.05 -7.25
CA GLY A 407 1.14 30.15 -5.93
C GLY A 407 1.36 31.45 -5.15
N ALA A 408 0.46 32.43 -5.33
CA ALA A 408 0.02 33.42 -4.32
C ALA A 408 -1.03 34.40 -4.93
N SER A 409 -2.32 34.09 -4.69
CA SER A 409 -3.51 34.90 -4.28
C SER A 409 -3.66 36.38 -4.74
N ASP A 410 -4.82 37.00 -5.07
CA ASP A 410 -6.24 36.65 -5.28
C ASP A 410 -6.98 37.89 -5.87
N LEU A 411 -8.15 37.65 -6.53
CA LEU A 411 -9.24 38.54 -7.03
C LEU A 411 -9.28 38.94 -8.54
N PRO A 412 -10.49 39.05 -9.17
CA PRO A 412 -10.83 38.30 -10.41
C PRO A 412 -11.26 39.19 -11.63
N PRO A 413 -11.85 38.67 -12.75
CA PRO A 413 -11.24 38.61 -14.09
C PRO A 413 -11.92 39.56 -15.14
N PRO A 414 -11.48 39.62 -16.42
CA PRO A 414 -11.92 38.63 -17.42
C PRO A 414 -10.87 38.18 -18.47
N THR A 415 -11.19 37.03 -19.08
CA THR A 415 -10.72 36.37 -20.32
C THR A 415 -9.40 35.57 -20.31
N ASP A 416 -9.57 34.27 -20.02
CA ASP A 416 -9.02 33.06 -20.66
C ASP A 416 -7.64 33.09 -21.33
N GLY A 417 -6.74 32.25 -20.80
CA GLY A 417 -5.54 31.75 -21.48
C GLY A 417 -4.90 30.62 -20.67
N THR A 418 -5.08 29.39 -21.12
CA THR A 418 -4.54 28.14 -20.55
C THR A 418 -3.02 28.02 -20.75
N LEU A 419 -2.36 27.12 -20.00
CA LEU A 419 -0.94 26.73 -20.16
C LEU A 419 -0.56 26.42 -21.64
N ASP A 420 -1.53 25.87 -22.39
CA ASP A 420 -1.44 25.53 -23.82
C ASP A 420 -1.08 26.74 -24.71
N ASP A 421 -1.47 27.96 -24.32
CA ASP A 421 -1.14 29.18 -25.09
C ASP A 421 0.35 29.53 -25.04
N THR A 422 1.06 29.14 -23.97
CA THR A 422 2.48 29.46 -23.82
C THR A 422 3.37 28.63 -24.73
N GLU A 423 3.08 27.33 -24.85
CA GLU A 423 3.81 26.42 -25.72
C GLU A 423 3.58 26.78 -27.20
N ILE A 424 2.34 27.13 -27.58
CA ILE A 424 2.01 27.63 -28.92
C ILE A 424 2.82 28.89 -29.24
N VAL A 425 2.93 29.84 -28.30
CA VAL A 425 3.71 31.07 -28.47
C VAL A 425 5.21 30.78 -28.57
N VAL A 426 5.75 29.89 -27.73
CA VAL A 426 7.16 29.48 -27.76
C VAL A 426 7.51 28.79 -29.08
N ASN A 427 6.66 27.88 -29.55
CA ASN A 427 6.81 27.22 -30.83
C ASN A 427 6.75 28.22 -31.99
N ALA A 428 5.86 29.22 -31.92
CA ALA A 428 5.82 30.31 -32.90
C ALA A 428 7.13 31.11 -32.92
N TYR A 429 7.72 31.42 -31.77
CA TYR A 429 9.03 32.10 -31.70
C TYR A 429 10.17 31.23 -32.28
N PHE A 430 10.21 29.93 -31.98
CA PHE A 430 11.18 29.02 -32.59
C PHE A 430 11.00 28.93 -34.11
N HIS A 431 9.76 28.86 -34.61
CA HIS A 431 9.48 28.87 -36.05
C HIS A 431 9.91 30.18 -36.71
N GLN A 432 9.66 31.33 -36.08
CA GLN A 432 10.12 32.64 -36.57
C GLN A 432 11.65 32.73 -36.59
N MET A 433 12.31 32.18 -35.57
CA MET A 433 13.78 32.12 -35.50
C MET A 433 14.36 31.21 -36.60
N PHE A 434 13.79 30.01 -36.80
CA PHE A 434 14.26 29.08 -37.83
C PHE A 434 13.95 29.53 -39.26
N SER A 435 12.87 30.30 -39.47
CA SER A 435 12.53 30.89 -40.75
C SER A 435 13.26 32.21 -41.05
N GLY A 436 14.05 32.72 -40.10
CA GLY A 436 14.80 33.97 -40.24
C GLY A 436 13.94 35.24 -40.17
N GLN A 437 12.67 35.12 -39.76
CA GLN A 437 11.78 36.26 -39.51
C GLN A 437 12.13 37.00 -38.23
N LEU A 438 12.72 36.30 -37.26
CA LEU A 438 13.21 36.84 -36.00
C LEU A 438 14.70 36.51 -35.86
N SER A 439 15.55 37.52 -35.74
CA SER A 439 16.99 37.29 -35.56
C SER A 439 17.31 36.79 -34.15
N ILE A 440 18.44 36.09 -34.00
CA ILE A 440 18.92 35.61 -32.70
C ILE A 440 19.14 36.78 -31.73
N VAL A 441 19.63 37.92 -32.24
CA VAL A 441 19.87 39.13 -31.43
C VAL A 441 18.55 39.70 -30.91
N GLU A 442 17.52 39.78 -31.74
CA GLU A 442 16.19 40.23 -31.34
C GLU A 442 15.54 39.26 -30.34
N MET A 443 15.72 37.96 -30.53
CA MET A 443 15.25 36.93 -29.60
C MET A 443 15.91 37.08 -28.23
N VAL A 444 17.22 37.24 -28.17
CA VAL A 444 17.96 37.43 -26.92
C VAL A 444 17.53 38.72 -26.22
N GLN A 445 17.38 39.83 -26.93
CA GLN A 445 16.87 41.09 -26.38
C GLN A 445 15.43 40.99 -25.86
N MET A 446 14.60 40.15 -26.48
CA MET A 446 13.26 39.84 -25.98
C MET A 446 13.35 39.06 -24.67
N LEU A 447 14.18 38.02 -24.61
CA LEU A 447 14.38 37.22 -23.40
C LEU A 447 15.01 38.02 -22.26
N GLU A 448 15.94 38.93 -22.53
CA GLU A 448 16.50 39.84 -21.52
C GLU A 448 15.42 40.74 -20.90
N ARG A 449 14.51 41.26 -21.73
CA ARG A 449 13.36 42.05 -21.25
C ARG A 449 12.41 41.20 -20.42
N PHE A 450 12.09 40.00 -20.90
CA PHE A 450 11.20 39.07 -20.20
C PHE A 450 11.77 38.66 -18.84
N LYS A 451 13.08 38.40 -18.77
CA LYS A 451 13.77 38.06 -17.51
C LYS A 451 13.66 39.17 -16.46
N GLY A 452 13.68 40.44 -16.88
CA GLY A 452 13.52 41.60 -16.00
C GLY A 452 12.07 42.05 -15.77
N SER A 453 11.10 41.41 -16.42
CA SER A 453 9.70 41.80 -16.37
C SER A 453 8.99 41.27 -15.13
N SER A 454 8.03 42.03 -14.61
CA SER A 454 7.11 41.56 -13.56
C SER A 454 5.89 40.81 -14.10
N ASP A 455 5.75 40.69 -15.43
CA ASP A 455 4.67 39.93 -16.06
C ASP A 455 4.94 38.42 -15.97
N LYS A 456 4.03 37.71 -15.29
CA LYS A 456 4.09 36.25 -15.12
C LYS A 456 4.09 35.51 -16.46
N ARG A 457 3.44 36.05 -17.49
CA ARG A 457 3.38 35.42 -18.83
C ARG A 457 4.75 35.50 -19.52
N GLU A 458 5.40 36.66 -19.47
CA GLU A 458 6.72 36.85 -20.06
C GLU A 458 7.78 35.95 -19.39
N GLN A 459 7.70 35.82 -18.05
CA GLN A 459 8.54 34.91 -17.27
C GLN A 459 8.28 33.42 -17.62
N ALA A 460 7.01 33.04 -17.82
CA ALA A 460 6.68 31.68 -18.24
C ALA A 460 7.22 31.37 -19.65
N ILE A 461 7.18 32.32 -20.58
CA ILE A 461 7.69 32.16 -21.95
C ILE A 461 9.21 31.92 -21.94
N ILE A 462 9.99 32.70 -21.18
CA ILE A 462 11.45 32.49 -21.10
C ILE A 462 11.81 31.14 -20.48
N ILE A 463 11.12 30.74 -19.39
CA ILE A 463 11.36 29.44 -18.73
C ILE A 463 11.04 28.29 -19.68
N CYS A 464 9.86 28.32 -20.31
CA CYS A 464 9.43 27.30 -21.27
C CYS A 464 10.38 27.20 -22.47
N MET A 465 10.81 28.35 -23.01
CA MET A 465 11.74 28.37 -24.14
C MET A 465 13.12 27.79 -23.80
N ILE A 466 13.67 28.14 -22.62
CA ILE A 466 14.95 27.57 -22.16
C ILE A 466 14.80 26.07 -21.94
N ASN A 467 13.73 25.61 -21.27
CA ASN A 467 13.54 24.18 -21.00
C ASN A 467 13.41 23.36 -22.30
N ASN A 468 12.56 23.80 -23.23
CA ASN A 468 12.40 23.14 -24.53
C ASN A 468 13.74 23.04 -25.28
N LEU A 469 14.57 24.08 -25.24
CA LEU A 469 15.88 24.06 -25.87
C LEU A 469 16.83 23.01 -25.27
N PHE A 470 16.81 22.83 -23.95
CA PHE A 470 17.66 21.86 -23.26
C PHE A 470 17.14 20.42 -23.42
N GLU A 471 15.82 20.22 -23.43
CA GLU A 471 15.22 18.91 -23.72
C GLU A 471 15.49 18.44 -25.16
N GLU A 472 15.51 19.38 -26.11
CA GLU A 472 15.81 19.13 -27.52
C GLU A 472 17.29 18.79 -27.78
N TYR A 473 18.20 19.00 -26.82
CA TYR A 473 19.63 18.72 -26.98
C TYR A 473 19.91 17.30 -27.49
N LYS A 474 19.16 16.29 -27.00
CA LYS A 474 19.27 14.89 -27.43
C LYS A 474 18.94 14.66 -28.91
N PHE A 475 18.21 15.59 -29.53
CA PHE A 475 17.80 15.53 -30.92
C PHE A 475 18.67 16.38 -31.85
N PHE A 476 19.56 17.24 -31.33
CA PHE A 476 20.47 18.07 -32.11
C PHE A 476 21.31 17.30 -33.17
N PRO A 477 21.79 16.07 -32.93
CA PRO A 477 22.46 15.29 -33.98
C PRO A 477 21.59 15.01 -35.22
N LYS A 478 20.26 15.01 -35.05
CA LYS A 478 19.28 14.77 -36.12
C LYS A 478 18.90 16.05 -36.87
N TYR A 479 19.27 17.22 -36.36
CA TYR A 479 18.90 18.49 -36.99
C TYR A 479 19.62 18.65 -38.33
N PRO A 480 18.99 19.31 -39.32
CA PRO A 480 19.71 19.76 -40.51
C PRO A 480 20.70 20.88 -40.12
N GLU A 481 21.79 20.99 -40.88
CA GLU A 481 22.95 21.83 -40.51
C GLU A 481 22.59 23.31 -40.30
N MET A 482 21.69 23.84 -41.14
CA MET A 482 21.25 25.23 -41.06
C MET A 482 20.55 25.51 -39.73
N GLN A 483 19.59 24.66 -39.34
CA GLN A 483 18.85 24.80 -38.08
C GLN A 483 19.78 24.57 -36.89
N LEU A 484 20.67 23.58 -36.96
CA LEU A 484 21.63 23.33 -35.90
C LEU A 484 22.55 24.53 -35.67
N ASN A 485 23.03 25.19 -36.73
CA ASN A 485 23.84 26.40 -36.62
C ASN A 485 23.08 27.53 -35.90
N ILE A 486 21.81 27.76 -36.26
CA ILE A 486 20.94 28.76 -35.59
C ILE A 486 20.82 28.43 -34.09
N VAL A 487 20.51 27.17 -33.75
CA VAL A 487 20.42 26.71 -32.36
C VAL A 487 21.74 26.88 -31.62
N SER A 488 22.87 26.56 -32.25
CA SER A 488 24.20 26.65 -31.63
C SER A 488 24.55 28.08 -31.22
N ILE A 489 24.31 29.04 -32.13
CA ILE A 489 24.53 30.46 -31.87
C ILE A 489 23.58 30.95 -30.79
N PHE A 490 22.29 30.57 -30.84
CA PHE A 490 21.33 30.94 -29.81
C PHE A 490 21.70 30.38 -28.43
N PHE A 491 22.07 29.10 -28.34
CA PHE A 491 22.48 28.44 -27.10
C PHE A 491 23.70 29.13 -26.48
N GLY A 492 24.72 29.46 -27.28
CA GLY A 492 25.88 30.22 -26.82
C GLY A 492 25.53 31.65 -26.40
N ALA A 493 24.59 32.30 -27.09
CA ALA A 493 24.12 33.65 -26.73
C ALA A 493 23.35 33.66 -25.40
N LEU A 494 22.56 32.62 -25.10
CA LEU A 494 21.89 32.46 -23.80
C LEU A 494 22.91 32.42 -22.64
N ILE A 495 24.03 31.72 -22.83
CA ILE A 495 25.15 31.71 -21.88
C ILE A 495 25.75 33.11 -21.80
N LYS A 496 26.13 33.72 -22.93
CA LYS A 496 26.78 35.03 -23.01
C LYS A 496 26.00 36.13 -22.28
N HIS A 497 24.68 36.19 -22.48
CA HIS A 497 23.80 37.22 -21.92
C HIS A 497 23.28 36.91 -20.51
N GLN A 498 23.83 35.88 -19.84
CA GLN A 498 23.44 35.45 -18.49
C GLN A 498 21.94 35.10 -18.39
N LEU A 499 21.29 34.71 -19.49
CA LEU A 499 19.89 34.28 -19.47
C LEU A 499 19.73 32.95 -18.72
N VAL A 500 20.80 32.18 -18.66
CA VAL A 500 20.92 30.96 -17.86
C VAL A 500 21.81 31.23 -16.63
N THR A 501 21.30 30.99 -15.42
CA THR A 501 22.01 31.28 -14.16
C THR A 501 22.16 30.05 -13.25
N HIS A 502 23.10 30.12 -12.30
CA HIS A 502 23.37 29.12 -11.26
C HIS A 502 23.44 27.67 -11.77
N ASN A 503 22.41 26.87 -11.48
CA ASN A 503 22.38 25.43 -11.74
C ASN A 503 22.28 25.13 -13.24
N THR A 504 21.39 25.82 -13.95
CA THR A 504 21.18 25.63 -15.39
C THR A 504 22.41 26.05 -16.20
N LEU A 505 23.21 27.01 -15.69
CA LEU A 505 24.46 27.42 -16.33
C LEU A 505 25.49 26.30 -16.33
N SER A 506 25.59 25.55 -15.22
CA SER A 506 26.50 24.41 -15.12
C SER A 506 26.14 23.31 -16.12
N VAL A 507 24.84 23.07 -16.32
CA VAL A 507 24.32 22.13 -17.33
C VAL A 507 24.63 22.62 -18.74
N ALA A 508 24.43 23.91 -19.03
CA ALA A 508 24.71 24.52 -20.32
C ALA A 508 26.19 24.41 -20.72
N LEU A 509 27.09 24.72 -19.79
CA LEU A 509 28.53 24.60 -19.99
C LEU A 509 28.93 23.14 -20.21
N CYS A 510 28.38 22.20 -19.44
CA CYS A 510 28.62 20.77 -19.66
C CYS A 510 28.13 20.29 -21.04
N ALA A 511 26.96 20.75 -21.48
CA ALA A 511 26.40 20.41 -22.79
C ALA A 511 27.32 20.86 -23.95
N VAL A 512 27.89 22.06 -23.86
CA VAL A 512 28.86 22.56 -24.85
C VAL A 512 30.17 21.76 -24.77
N LEU A 513 30.71 21.49 -23.58
CA LEU A 513 31.95 20.71 -23.41
C LEU A 513 31.82 19.28 -23.94
N ASN A 514 30.69 18.63 -23.70
CA ASN A 514 30.44 17.29 -24.20
C ASN A 514 30.34 17.27 -25.73
N ALA A 515 29.66 18.27 -26.31
CA ALA A 515 29.58 18.41 -27.76
C ALA A 515 30.97 18.64 -28.40
N LEU A 516 31.86 19.38 -27.73
CA LEU A 516 33.25 19.58 -28.17
C LEU A 516 34.12 18.31 -28.10
N ARG A 517 33.74 17.33 -27.27
CA ARG A 517 34.47 16.05 -27.13
C ARG A 517 34.15 15.05 -28.24
N GLU A 518 33.05 15.25 -28.97
CA GLU A 518 32.68 14.42 -30.12
C GLU A 518 33.68 14.54 -31.28
N SER A 519 33.62 13.61 -32.24
CA SER A 519 34.51 13.61 -33.41
C SER A 519 34.37 14.89 -34.24
N VAL A 520 35.47 15.36 -34.85
CA VAL A 520 35.52 16.60 -35.65
C VAL A 520 34.48 16.64 -36.78
N ASP A 521 34.18 15.50 -37.39
CA ASP A 521 33.19 15.39 -38.48
C ASP A 521 31.73 15.31 -37.98
N SER A 522 31.50 15.37 -36.67
CA SER A 522 30.15 15.29 -36.10
C SER A 522 29.45 16.65 -36.11
N LYS A 523 28.13 16.61 -36.34
CA LYS A 523 27.25 17.77 -36.17
C LYS A 523 27.31 18.36 -34.77
N MET A 524 27.49 17.53 -33.75
CA MET A 524 27.62 17.98 -32.36
C MET A 524 28.92 18.75 -32.12
N PHE A 525 30.03 18.34 -32.74
CA PHE A 525 31.27 19.12 -32.67
C PHE A 525 31.09 20.51 -33.28
N MET A 526 30.42 20.61 -34.44
CA MET A 526 30.04 21.91 -35.02
C MET A 526 29.15 22.74 -34.09
N PHE A 527 28.18 22.12 -33.40
CA PHE A 527 27.37 22.81 -32.40
C PHE A 527 28.23 23.36 -31.27
N GLY A 528 29.12 22.52 -30.71
CA GLY A 528 29.99 22.90 -29.60
C GLY A 528 30.90 24.07 -29.95
N THR A 529 31.52 24.06 -31.13
CA THR A 529 32.41 25.15 -31.57
C THR A 529 31.65 26.45 -31.82
N LYS A 530 30.50 26.38 -32.50
CA LYS A 530 29.65 27.56 -32.78
C LYS A 530 29.04 28.18 -31.52
N ALA A 531 28.66 27.36 -30.54
CA ALA A 531 28.19 27.83 -29.25
C ALA A 531 29.33 28.46 -28.44
N LEU A 532 30.51 27.82 -28.38
CA LEU A 532 31.68 28.31 -27.66
C LEU A 532 32.13 29.69 -28.17
N GLU A 533 32.14 29.89 -29.50
CA GLU A 533 32.43 31.18 -30.16
C GLU A 533 31.62 32.36 -29.61
N GLN A 534 30.40 32.12 -29.10
CA GLN A 534 29.53 33.20 -28.63
C GLN A 534 29.93 33.78 -27.29
N PHE A 535 30.52 32.97 -26.40
CA PHE A 535 30.82 33.37 -25.01
C PHE A 535 32.30 33.24 -24.65
N VAL A 536 33.20 33.21 -25.65
CA VAL A 536 34.66 33.22 -25.45
C VAL A 536 35.10 34.37 -24.55
N ASP A 537 34.46 35.53 -24.69
CA ASP A 537 34.71 36.73 -23.91
C ASP A 537 34.44 36.55 -22.42
N ARG A 538 33.64 35.54 -22.00
CA ARG A 538 33.31 35.27 -20.59
C ARG A 538 33.96 34.02 -20.02
N LEU A 539 34.74 33.28 -20.81
CA LEU A 539 35.42 32.05 -20.36
C LEU A 539 36.35 32.29 -19.16
N PHE A 540 36.84 33.52 -18.99
CA PHE A 540 37.64 33.91 -17.82
C PHE A 540 36.90 33.72 -16.49
N GLU A 541 35.57 33.73 -16.49
CA GLU A 541 34.74 33.49 -15.30
C GLU A 541 34.83 32.03 -14.81
N TRP A 542 35.26 31.09 -15.68
CA TRP A 542 35.30 29.65 -15.38
C TRP A 542 36.66 29.01 -15.71
N PRO A 543 37.74 29.30 -14.93
CA PRO A 543 39.08 28.80 -15.22
C PRO A 543 39.17 27.27 -15.33
N GLN A 544 38.49 26.54 -14.43
CA GLN A 544 38.46 25.08 -14.45
C GLN A 544 37.79 24.54 -15.71
N TYR A 545 36.78 25.21 -16.24
CA TYR A 545 36.11 24.81 -17.49
C TYR A 545 37.06 24.95 -18.69
N CYS A 546 37.86 26.03 -18.72
CA CYS A 546 38.87 26.23 -19.75
C CYS A 546 39.95 25.14 -19.72
N ASP A 547 40.41 24.70 -18.54
CA ASP A 547 41.36 23.59 -18.42
C ASP A 547 40.83 22.30 -19.08
N HIS A 548 39.53 22.02 -18.93
CA HIS A 548 38.90 20.86 -19.56
C HIS A 548 38.76 21.00 -21.08
N ILE A 549 38.57 22.21 -21.60
CA ILE A 549 38.55 22.47 -23.05
C ILE A 549 39.96 22.30 -23.63
N LEU A 550 40.99 22.80 -22.94
CA LEU A 550 42.38 22.71 -23.40
C LEU A 550 42.90 21.26 -23.46
N GLN A 551 42.31 20.35 -22.69
CA GLN A 551 42.60 18.91 -22.75
C GLN A 551 42.05 18.20 -24.01
N ILE A 552 41.22 18.87 -24.83
CA ILE A 552 40.63 18.30 -26.04
C ILE A 552 41.63 18.39 -27.21
N SER A 553 42.34 17.30 -27.49
CA SER A 553 43.44 17.25 -28.45
C SER A 553 43.06 17.58 -29.89
N HIS A 554 41.84 17.25 -30.33
CA HIS A 554 41.40 17.52 -31.72
C HIS A 554 40.90 18.95 -31.94
N LEU A 555 40.47 19.65 -30.88
CA LEU A 555 40.08 21.06 -30.96
C LEU A 555 41.29 21.96 -31.29
N HIS A 556 42.46 21.59 -30.77
CA HIS A 556 43.74 22.26 -31.06
C HIS A 556 44.09 22.21 -32.56
N SER A 557 43.79 21.11 -33.24
CA SER A 557 44.11 20.93 -34.66
C SER A 557 43.16 21.65 -35.62
N THR A 558 41.90 21.91 -35.22
CA THR A 558 40.87 22.45 -36.11
C THR A 558 40.54 23.92 -35.88
N HIS A 559 40.66 24.44 -34.65
CA HIS A 559 40.33 25.82 -34.30
C HIS A 559 41.43 26.49 -33.45
N ALA A 560 42.64 26.60 -34.02
CA ALA A 560 43.80 27.19 -33.34
C ALA A 560 43.58 28.63 -32.83
N GLU A 561 42.74 29.43 -33.51
CA GLU A 561 42.40 30.79 -33.11
C GLU A 561 41.54 30.85 -31.84
N LEU A 562 40.60 29.90 -31.66
CA LEU A 562 39.81 29.77 -30.43
C LEU A 562 40.70 29.31 -29.27
N PHE A 563 41.58 28.35 -29.53
CA PHE A 563 42.52 27.85 -28.53
C PHE A 563 43.45 28.97 -28.02
N SER A 564 44.05 29.75 -28.93
CA SER A 564 44.89 30.89 -28.59
C SER A 564 44.12 31.97 -27.81
N SER A 565 42.84 32.19 -28.14
CA SER A 565 41.98 33.14 -27.42
C SER A 565 41.70 32.69 -25.98
N ILE A 566 41.51 31.39 -25.75
CA ILE A 566 41.30 30.79 -24.43
C ILE A 566 42.57 30.84 -23.59
N GLU A 567 43.72 30.46 -24.15
CA GLU A 567 45.02 30.54 -23.46
C GLU A 567 45.39 31.99 -23.10
N HIS A 568 45.18 32.93 -24.02
CA HIS A 568 45.44 34.34 -23.76
C HIS A 568 44.47 34.94 -22.73
N GLY A 569 43.23 34.45 -22.67
CA GLY A 569 42.26 34.77 -21.63
C GLY A 569 42.70 34.30 -20.24
N LEU A 570 43.17 33.05 -20.13
CA LEU A 570 43.68 32.47 -18.88
C LEU A 570 45.00 33.12 -18.42
N ALA A 571 45.91 33.42 -19.35
CA ALA A 571 47.18 34.06 -19.04
C ALA A 571 46.99 35.46 -18.43
N ARG A 572 46.02 36.25 -18.92
CA ARG A 572 45.65 37.55 -18.33
C ARG A 572 45.14 37.45 -16.89
N ILE A 573 44.49 36.36 -16.52
CA ILE A 573 44.00 36.14 -15.15
C ILE A 573 45.16 35.76 -14.22
N SER A 574 46.05 34.88 -14.69
CA SER A 574 47.23 34.46 -13.92
C SER A 574 48.18 35.62 -13.58
N SER A 575 48.23 36.66 -14.43
CA SER A 575 48.97 37.90 -14.15
C SER A 575 48.21 38.90 -13.27
N SER A 576 46.89 38.77 -13.12
CA SER A 576 46.03 39.70 -12.38
C SER A 576 45.66 39.20 -10.97
N GLN A 577 45.74 37.90 -10.72
CA GLN A 577 45.35 37.24 -9.46
C GLN A 577 46.37 37.33 -8.31
N SER A 578 47.44 38.14 -8.42
CA SER A 578 48.29 38.45 -7.26
C SER A 578 47.65 39.42 -6.27
N ASP A 579 46.54 40.09 -6.60
CA ASP A 579 45.82 41.00 -5.69
C ASP A 579 44.30 40.91 -5.92
N GLN A 580 43.61 39.96 -5.28
CA GLN A 580 42.26 40.06 -4.68
C GLN A 580 41.61 38.69 -4.50
N MET A 581 41.26 38.39 -3.25
CA MET A 581 40.61 37.17 -2.79
C MET A 581 39.08 37.37 -2.84
N MET A 582 38.41 36.66 -3.75
CA MET A 582 36.94 36.55 -3.84
C MET A 582 36.54 35.05 -3.90
N PRO A 583 35.31 34.69 -3.50
CA PRO A 583 35.01 33.39 -2.89
C PRO A 583 35.06 32.23 -3.89
N LYS A 584 35.64 31.12 -3.42
CA LYS A 584 35.70 29.83 -4.12
C LYS A 584 34.29 29.28 -4.33
N VAL A 585 33.86 29.20 -5.58
CA VAL A 585 32.78 28.29 -6.00
C VAL A 585 33.38 26.87 -6.01
N PRO A 586 32.83 25.90 -5.25
CA PRO A 586 33.34 24.54 -5.26
C PRO A 586 32.68 23.77 -6.40
N LEU A 587 33.27 23.80 -7.60
CA LEU A 587 32.90 22.89 -8.68
C LEU A 587 34.18 22.26 -9.25
N PHE A 588 34.03 21.09 -9.85
CA PHE A 588 35.11 20.24 -10.39
C PHE A 588 35.93 19.45 -9.36
N THR A 589 35.30 18.46 -8.74
CA THR A 589 35.92 17.13 -8.59
C THR A 589 34.82 16.07 -8.39
N VAL A 590 34.71 15.16 -9.36
CA VAL A 590 34.22 13.75 -9.30
C VAL A 590 33.06 13.33 -10.24
N SER A 591 32.05 14.12 -10.61
CA SER A 591 30.89 13.53 -11.35
C SER A 591 30.95 13.49 -12.90
N LEU A 592 32.11 13.70 -13.53
CA LEU A 592 32.20 13.94 -14.99
C LEU A 592 32.47 12.72 -15.89
N GLN A 593 32.44 11.49 -15.35
CA GLN A 593 32.66 10.28 -16.16
C GLN A 593 31.43 9.40 -16.42
N MET A 594 30.26 9.65 -15.81
CA MET A 594 29.14 8.69 -15.87
C MET A 594 27.90 9.09 -16.68
N GLN A 595 27.79 10.30 -17.24
CA GLN A 595 26.52 10.77 -17.82
C GLN A 595 26.34 10.66 -19.35
N LEU A 596 27.30 10.13 -20.12
CA LEU A 596 27.10 9.96 -21.58
C LEU A 596 27.48 8.60 -22.16
N GLN A 597 27.78 7.60 -21.32
CA GLN A 597 28.14 6.25 -21.80
C GLN A 597 26.98 5.23 -21.77
N LYS A 598 25.72 5.68 -21.63
CA LYS A 598 24.53 4.82 -21.79
C LYS A 598 23.63 5.32 -22.91
N SER A 599 24.16 5.34 -24.12
CA SER A 599 23.39 5.26 -25.36
C SER A 599 24.25 4.64 -26.45
N SER A 600 24.59 3.36 -26.26
CA SER A 600 24.93 2.43 -27.35
C SER A 600 24.00 1.25 -27.27
#